data_AF-A0A165X0Q1-F1
#
_entry.id   AF-A0A165X0Q1-F1
#
_cell.length_a   1.000
_cell.length_b   1.000
_cell.length_c   1.000
_cell.angle_alpha   90.00
_cell.angle_beta   90.00
_cell.angle_gamma   90.00
#
_symmetry.space_group_name_H-M   'P 1'
#
loop_
_entity.id
_entity.type
_entity.pdbx_description
1 polymer ?
#
loop_
_entity_poly.entity_id
_entity_poly.type
_entity_poly.pdbx_seq_one_letter_code
_entity_poly.pdbx_strand_id
1 'polypeptide(L)'
;MSVLGFLEIDVRPSKANYGAFKSCHPCFFRRTHPALVSVGGIHPLVSSYVELVAKRFIRIPDFEVVPDPNEEGAAAVPEPSRPRYELREELVHCYTELKTLYYASALHEQVYVLMRQALTKALVACPFEIPVLTYAAAGAAMSIAHGNKDGVWIIEQKIEGHFYKYINNNSLRPNSKLKAAYYRIAVFLCFCQHMQYIFTEKRCIITDYQGTMKILTDAQISTREEDAEHFSRGNITSLLNEFPTTHICNEWCDFFGIGEQNKTPAQITYSLRGGGREAVCDPDYGLYLQKKIDQLI
;
A
#
# COMPACT_ATOMS: atom_id res chain seq x y z
N MET A 1 28.85 0.91 20.23
CA MET A 1 27.47 0.54 19.86
C MET A 1 27.27 -0.93 20.21
N SER A 2 26.22 -1.28 20.95
CA SER A 2 25.84 -2.67 21.15
C SER A 2 25.23 -3.22 19.86
N VAL A 3 25.66 -4.41 19.42
CA VAL A 3 25.08 -5.10 18.28
C VAL A 3 23.75 -5.71 18.73
N LEU A 4 22.64 -5.32 18.08
CA LEU A 4 21.28 -5.76 18.45
C LEU A 4 20.91 -7.13 17.86
N GLY A 5 21.53 -7.49 16.74
CA GLY A 5 21.30 -8.73 16.01
C GLY A 5 22.08 -8.78 14.70
N PHE A 6 21.88 -9.84 13.94
CA PHE A 6 22.48 -10.09 12.64
C PHE A 6 21.39 -10.27 11.58
N LEU A 7 21.59 -9.65 10.41
CA LEU A 7 20.71 -9.76 9.25
C LEU A 7 21.41 -10.61 8.19
N GLU A 8 20.78 -11.72 7.79
CA GLU A 8 21.27 -12.63 6.76
C GLU A 8 20.36 -12.53 5.54
N ILE A 9 20.91 -12.14 4.38
CA ILE A 9 20.18 -12.00 3.12
C ILE A 9 20.68 -13.07 2.14
N ASP A 10 19.76 -13.89 1.61
CA ASP A 10 20.08 -14.90 0.62
C ASP A 10 20.04 -14.33 -0.80
N VAL A 11 21.20 -13.86 -1.27
CA VAL A 11 21.33 -13.17 -2.58
C VAL A 11 21.46 -14.10 -3.77
N ARG A 12 21.29 -15.42 -3.61
CA ARG A 12 21.39 -16.40 -4.69
C ARG A 12 20.28 -16.12 -5.72
N PRO A 13 20.58 -16.00 -7.04
CA PRO A 13 19.56 -15.73 -8.06
C PRO A 13 18.39 -16.72 -8.04
N SER A 14 18.66 -18.00 -7.78
CA SER A 14 17.64 -19.07 -7.69
C SER A 14 16.68 -18.93 -6.50
N LYS A 15 16.95 -18.02 -5.57
CA LYS A 15 16.11 -17.71 -4.41
C LYS A 15 15.43 -16.36 -4.53
N ALA A 16 15.79 -15.56 -5.53
CA ALA A 16 15.28 -14.23 -5.74
C ALA A 16 13.98 -14.26 -6.57
N ASN A 17 13.03 -13.43 -6.18
CA ASN A 17 11.86 -13.10 -7.00
C ASN A 17 12.08 -11.74 -7.66
N TYR A 18 12.08 -11.71 -9.00
CA TYR A 18 12.30 -10.48 -9.76
C TYR A 18 10.97 -9.86 -10.17
N GLY A 19 10.70 -8.65 -9.66
CA GLY A 19 9.66 -7.78 -10.17
C GLY A 19 10.17 -6.88 -11.29
N ALA A 20 9.34 -5.91 -11.70
CA ALA A 20 9.69 -4.95 -12.74
C ALA A 20 10.91 -4.08 -12.35
N PHE A 21 10.93 -3.55 -11.13
CA PHE A 21 11.95 -2.58 -10.67
C PHE A 21 12.76 -3.04 -9.47
N LYS A 22 12.34 -4.14 -8.82
CA LYS A 22 12.95 -4.64 -7.59
C LYS A 22 13.17 -6.15 -7.68
N SER A 23 14.24 -6.63 -7.08
CA SER A 23 14.39 -8.04 -6.72
C SER A 23 14.08 -8.23 -5.24
N CYS A 24 13.46 -9.34 -4.88
CA CYS A 24 13.02 -9.68 -3.53
C CYS A 24 13.69 -10.99 -3.10
N HIS A 25 14.36 -10.98 -1.95
CA HIS A 25 15.22 -12.06 -1.47
C HIS A 25 14.77 -12.52 -0.08
N PRO A 26 14.87 -13.81 0.24
CA PRO A 26 14.70 -14.30 1.60
C PRO A 26 15.69 -13.62 2.54
N CYS A 27 15.20 -13.22 3.72
CA CYS A 27 15.98 -12.52 4.71
C CYS A 27 15.66 -13.04 6.12
N PHE A 28 16.67 -13.16 6.97
CA PHE A 28 16.51 -13.62 8.35
C PHE A 28 17.18 -12.66 9.31
N PHE A 29 16.45 -12.24 10.35
CA PHE A 29 17.02 -11.44 11.42
C PHE A 29 17.16 -12.28 12.70
N ARG A 30 18.41 -12.47 13.12
CA ARG A 30 18.75 -13.14 14.38
C ARG A 30 19.05 -12.12 15.46
N ARG A 31 18.11 -11.94 16.38
CA ARG A 31 18.30 -11.07 17.55
C ARG A 31 19.30 -11.70 18.51
N THR A 32 20.30 -10.92 18.91
CA THR A 32 21.32 -11.34 19.90
C THR A 32 21.28 -10.54 21.18
N HIS A 33 20.50 -9.45 21.22
CA HIS A 33 20.35 -8.61 22.40
C HIS A 33 18.88 -8.44 22.82
N PRO A 34 18.52 -8.68 24.10
CA PRO A 34 17.15 -8.55 24.59
C PRO A 34 16.65 -7.10 24.69
N ALA A 35 17.51 -6.08 24.53
CA ALA A 35 17.12 -4.67 24.68
C ALA A 35 16.50 -3.99 23.43
N LEU A 36 16.10 -4.72 22.39
CA LEU A 36 15.13 -4.18 21.42
C LEU A 36 13.77 -4.06 22.11
N VAL A 37 13.59 -2.97 22.86
CA VAL A 37 12.32 -2.55 23.43
C VAL A 37 11.63 -1.70 22.36
N SER A 38 10.35 -1.95 22.09
CA SER A 38 9.57 -1.10 21.19
C SER A 38 9.61 0.33 21.71
N VAL A 39 10.29 1.21 20.98
CA VAL A 39 10.31 2.65 21.25
C VAL A 39 9.01 3.20 20.70
N GLY A 40 7.94 3.12 21.48
CA GLY A 40 6.66 3.79 21.28
C GLY A 40 6.14 3.85 19.83
N GLY A 41 5.26 2.93 19.47
CA GLY A 41 4.54 2.93 18.20
C GLY A 41 3.47 1.84 18.21
N ILE A 42 2.39 2.02 17.43
CA ILE A 42 1.31 1.02 17.34
C ILE A 42 1.79 -0.23 16.58
N HIS A 43 2.81 -0.07 15.70
CA HIS A 43 3.31 -1.15 14.87
C HIS A 43 4.56 -1.83 15.43
N PRO A 44 4.68 -3.15 15.25
CA PRO A 44 5.92 -3.85 15.54
C PRO A 44 7.04 -3.33 14.64
N LEU A 45 8.22 -3.13 15.23
CA LEU A 45 9.44 -2.83 14.47
C LEU A 45 9.73 -4.00 13.53
N VAL A 46 10.30 -3.73 12.35
CA VAL A 46 10.71 -4.81 11.41
C VAL A 46 11.68 -5.81 12.06
N SER A 47 12.51 -5.36 12.99
CA SER A 47 13.42 -6.18 13.79
C SER A 47 12.73 -7.08 14.84
N SER A 48 11.41 -6.98 14.98
CA SER A 48 10.60 -7.87 15.82
C SER A 48 10.31 -9.20 15.10
N TYR A 49 10.56 -9.28 13.79
CA TYR A 49 10.31 -10.44 12.98
C TYR A 49 11.62 -11.18 12.67
N VAL A 50 11.55 -12.52 12.70
CA VAL A 50 12.69 -13.38 12.37
C VAL A 50 12.77 -13.59 10.86
N GLU A 51 11.65 -13.95 10.23
CA GLU A 51 11.55 -14.11 8.78
C GLU A 51 11.14 -12.80 8.12
N LEU A 52 11.96 -12.37 7.17
CA LEU A 52 11.85 -11.10 6.48
C LEU A 52 12.01 -11.32 4.98
N VAL A 53 11.74 -10.27 4.21
CA VAL A 53 12.16 -10.17 2.83
C VAL A 53 13.05 -8.95 2.65
N ALA A 54 14.10 -9.11 1.85
CA ALA A 54 15.00 -8.03 1.48
C ALA A 54 14.78 -7.67 0.01
N LYS A 55 14.32 -6.45 -0.23
CA LYS A 55 14.11 -5.91 -1.57
C LYS A 55 15.25 -4.97 -1.92
N ARG A 56 15.69 -5.00 -3.17
CA ARG A 56 16.63 -4.03 -3.75
C ARG A 56 16.18 -3.61 -5.12
N PHE A 57 16.47 -2.37 -5.50
CA PHE A 57 16.22 -1.87 -6.84
C PHE A 57 17.17 -2.53 -7.85
N ILE A 58 16.64 -2.80 -9.04
CA ILE A 58 17.40 -3.33 -10.17
C ILE A 58 17.41 -2.28 -11.28
N ARG A 59 18.58 -2.03 -11.87
CA ARG A 59 18.66 -1.18 -13.05
C ARG A 59 18.22 -2.01 -14.25
N ILE A 60 17.19 -1.56 -14.94
CA ILE A 60 16.85 -2.08 -16.26
C ILE A 60 17.68 -1.26 -17.24
N PRO A 61 18.56 -1.88 -18.06
CA PRO A 61 19.25 -1.15 -19.12
C PRO A 61 18.22 -0.47 -20.03
N ASP A 62 18.47 0.77 -20.42
CA ASP A 62 17.63 1.44 -21.41
C ASP A 62 17.72 0.66 -22.73
N PHE A 63 16.62 -0.02 -23.11
CA PHE A 63 16.48 -0.81 -24.34
C PHE A 63 17.51 -1.93 -24.56
N GLU A 64 17.34 -3.09 -23.91
CA GLU A 64 17.72 -4.34 -24.58
C GLU A 64 16.63 -4.66 -25.60
N VAL A 65 16.94 -4.47 -26.89
CA VAL A 65 16.18 -5.04 -28.00
C VAL A 65 16.06 -6.53 -27.71
N VAL A 66 14.84 -7.01 -27.41
CA VAL A 66 14.57 -8.44 -27.27
C VAL A 66 14.89 -9.07 -28.62
N PRO A 67 15.89 -9.97 -28.73
CA PRO A 67 16.17 -10.65 -29.99
C PRO A 67 14.93 -11.44 -30.43
N ASP A 68 14.66 -11.46 -31.73
CA ASP A 68 13.55 -12.22 -32.31
C ASP A 68 13.66 -13.69 -31.87
N PRO A 69 12.64 -14.28 -31.23
CA PRO A 69 12.68 -15.66 -30.77
C PRO A 69 12.81 -16.70 -31.89
N ASN A 70 12.80 -16.29 -33.17
CA ASN A 70 12.98 -17.18 -34.32
C ASN A 70 14.42 -17.29 -34.85
N GLU A 71 15.44 -16.71 -34.19
CA GLU A 71 16.84 -17.04 -34.53
C GLU A 71 17.21 -18.43 -34.00
N GLU A 72 17.15 -19.43 -34.88
CA GLU A 72 17.61 -20.80 -34.63
C GLU A 72 19.12 -20.82 -34.34
N GLY A 73 19.49 -20.99 -33.07
CA GLY A 73 20.89 -21.18 -32.66
C GLY A 73 21.30 -20.64 -31.28
N ALA A 74 20.37 -20.07 -30.49
CA ALA A 74 20.73 -19.48 -29.21
C ALA A 74 21.11 -20.54 -28.16
N ALA A 75 22.43 -20.71 -27.93
CA ALA A 75 22.96 -21.28 -26.71
C ALA A 75 22.35 -20.57 -25.48
N ALA A 76 22.20 -21.29 -24.36
CA ALA A 76 21.70 -20.72 -23.10
C ALA A 76 22.44 -19.41 -22.78
N VAL A 77 21.77 -18.29 -23.03
CA VAL A 77 22.33 -16.96 -22.80
C VAL A 77 22.58 -16.87 -21.30
N PRO A 78 23.82 -16.61 -20.83
CA PRO A 78 24.06 -16.37 -19.42
C PRO A 78 23.11 -15.25 -18.97
N GLU A 79 22.36 -15.48 -17.89
CA GLU A 79 21.40 -14.48 -17.39
C GLU A 79 22.11 -13.11 -17.34
N PRO A 80 21.60 -12.10 -18.06
CA PRO A 80 22.28 -10.82 -18.14
C PRO A 80 22.43 -10.28 -16.73
N SER A 81 23.68 -10.02 -16.32
CA SER A 81 23.96 -9.41 -15.03
C SER A 81 23.34 -8.02 -15.03
N ARG A 82 22.14 -7.90 -14.45
CA ARG A 82 21.43 -6.61 -14.40
C ARG A 82 22.33 -5.63 -13.65
N PRO A 83 22.74 -4.51 -14.29
CA PRO A 83 23.66 -3.58 -13.65
C PRO A 83 23.04 -3.01 -12.37
N ARG A 84 23.90 -2.60 -11.44
CA ARG A 84 23.45 -1.96 -10.21
C ARG A 84 23.36 -0.46 -10.39
N TYR A 85 22.51 0.16 -9.58
CA TYR A 85 22.55 1.59 -9.36
C TYR A 85 23.77 1.94 -8.51
N GLU A 86 24.27 3.17 -8.64
CA GLU A 86 25.27 3.68 -7.72
C GLU A 86 24.68 3.77 -6.30
N LEU A 87 25.51 3.64 -5.26
CA LEU A 87 25.01 3.60 -3.87
C LEU A 87 24.12 4.80 -3.54
N ARG A 88 24.49 5.99 -4.03
CA ARG A 88 23.71 7.22 -3.81
C ARG A 88 22.30 7.12 -4.42
N GLU A 89 22.19 6.52 -5.60
CA GLU A 89 20.91 6.33 -6.29
C GLU A 89 20.08 5.24 -5.59
N GLU A 90 20.70 4.12 -5.19
CA GLU A 90 20.06 3.07 -4.37
C GLU A 90 19.49 3.66 -3.07
N LEU A 91 20.24 4.54 -2.39
CA LEU A 91 19.80 5.25 -1.19
C LEU A 91 18.57 6.13 -1.45
N VAL A 92 18.58 6.91 -2.52
CA VAL A 92 17.45 7.77 -2.90
C VAL A 92 16.21 6.92 -3.18
N HIS A 93 16.35 5.85 -3.96
CA HIS A 93 15.24 4.96 -4.25
C HIS A 93 14.70 4.26 -3.00
N CYS A 94 15.59 3.74 -2.14
CA CYS A 94 15.22 3.11 -0.87
C CYS A 94 14.49 4.09 0.06
N TYR A 95 15.02 5.31 0.21
CA TYR A 95 14.43 6.34 1.04
C TYR A 95 13.03 6.72 0.56
N THR A 96 12.87 6.96 -0.74
CA THR A 96 11.58 7.34 -1.33
C THR A 96 10.54 6.23 -1.17
N GLU A 97 10.93 4.97 -1.33
CA GLU A 97 10.02 3.82 -1.15
C GLU A 97 9.58 3.68 0.32
N LEU A 98 10.53 3.72 1.26
CA LEU A 98 10.23 3.61 2.69
C LEU A 98 9.38 4.79 3.18
N LYS A 99 9.66 6.00 2.68
CA LYS A 99 8.84 7.18 2.95
C LYS A 99 7.42 6.98 2.43
N THR A 100 7.25 6.47 1.22
CA THR A 100 5.93 6.17 0.65
C THR A 100 5.16 5.17 1.50
N LEU A 101 5.81 4.08 1.91
CA LEU A 101 5.20 3.05 2.76
C LEU A 101 4.83 3.59 4.15
N TYR A 102 5.68 4.42 4.75
CA TYR A 102 5.41 5.09 6.03
C TYR A 102 4.17 5.97 5.96
N TYR A 103 4.08 6.85 4.96
CA TYR A 103 2.90 7.70 4.78
C TYR A 103 1.65 6.89 4.43
N ALA A 104 1.78 5.82 3.64
CA ALA A 104 0.65 4.96 3.32
C ALA A 104 0.10 4.26 4.58
N SER A 105 0.98 3.79 5.48
CA SER A 105 0.56 3.24 6.78
C SER A 105 -0.21 4.27 7.59
N ALA A 106 0.37 5.46 7.78
CA ALA A 106 -0.26 6.52 8.56
C ALA A 106 -1.62 6.97 7.97
N LEU A 107 -1.69 7.15 6.65
CA LEU A 107 -2.93 7.51 5.95
C LEU A 107 -4.01 6.43 6.09
N HIS A 108 -3.64 5.15 6.01
CA HIS A 108 -4.57 4.03 6.17
C HIS A 108 -5.09 3.93 7.61
N GLU A 109 -4.21 4.06 8.60
CA GLU A 109 -4.56 4.04 10.01
C GLU A 109 -5.46 5.19 10.43
N GLN A 110 -5.18 6.39 9.90
CA GLN A 110 -6.00 7.55 10.17
C GLN A 110 -7.46 7.33 9.75
N VAL A 111 -7.71 6.54 8.70
CA VAL A 111 -9.09 6.16 8.33
C VAL A 111 -9.77 5.39 9.45
N TYR A 112 -9.13 4.37 10.04
CA TYR A 112 -9.73 3.63 11.17
C TYR A 112 -9.97 4.52 12.40
N VAL A 113 -9.06 5.46 12.69
CA VAL A 113 -9.24 6.42 13.79
C VAL A 113 -10.48 7.28 13.55
N LEU A 114 -10.61 7.87 12.35
CA LEU A 114 -11.76 8.70 11.98
C LEU A 114 -13.06 7.91 11.96
N MET A 115 -13.06 6.67 11.45
CA MET A 115 -14.22 5.78 11.49
C MET A 115 -14.66 5.52 12.94
N ARG A 116 -13.71 5.15 13.82
CA ARG A 116 -14.01 4.89 15.23
C ARG A 116 -14.56 6.12 15.93
N GLN A 117 -14.00 7.29 15.65
CA GLN A 117 -14.50 8.57 16.19
C GLN A 117 -15.94 8.85 15.72
N ALA A 118 -16.23 8.66 14.43
CA ALA A 118 -17.55 8.87 13.86
C ALA A 118 -18.59 7.91 14.49
N LEU A 119 -18.27 6.61 14.58
CA LEU A 119 -19.13 5.61 15.21
C LEU A 119 -19.39 5.94 16.69
N THR A 120 -18.34 6.31 17.43
CA THR A 120 -18.44 6.66 18.86
C THR A 120 -19.30 7.91 19.06
N LYS A 121 -19.09 8.96 18.25
CA LYS A 121 -19.83 10.21 18.31
C LYS A 121 -21.32 10.02 17.99
N ALA A 122 -21.63 9.16 17.02
CA ALA A 122 -23.00 8.84 16.64
C ALA A 122 -23.69 7.82 17.56
N LEU A 123 -22.93 7.15 18.45
CA LEU A 123 -23.42 6.07 19.33
C LEU A 123 -24.02 4.89 18.54
N VAL A 124 -23.38 4.53 17.42
CA VAL A 124 -23.86 3.47 16.51
C VAL A 124 -22.79 2.41 16.29
N ALA A 125 -23.23 1.18 16.01
CA ALA A 125 -22.36 0.13 15.52
C ALA A 125 -22.22 0.21 14.00
N CYS A 126 -21.10 -0.27 13.46
CA CYS A 126 -20.98 -0.44 12.02
C CYS A 126 -21.86 -1.63 11.58
N PRO A 127 -22.74 -1.48 10.57
CA PRO A 127 -23.58 -2.57 10.08
C PRO A 127 -22.79 -3.60 9.25
N PHE A 128 -21.52 -3.33 8.98
CA PHE A 128 -20.65 -4.18 8.17
C PHE A 128 -19.52 -4.78 9.01
N GLU A 129 -19.00 -5.93 8.59
CA GLU A 129 -17.72 -6.43 9.08
C GLU A 129 -16.60 -5.51 8.58
N ILE A 130 -15.90 -4.83 9.50
CA ILE A 130 -14.79 -3.93 9.16
C ILE A 130 -13.54 -4.77 8.86
N PRO A 131 -13.01 -4.74 7.62
CA PRO A 131 -11.72 -5.37 7.34
C PRO A 131 -10.64 -4.68 8.18
N VAL A 132 -9.82 -5.45 8.90
CA VAL A 132 -8.70 -4.92 9.69
C VAL A 132 -7.40 -5.27 8.98
N LEU A 133 -6.84 -4.29 8.27
CA LEU A 133 -5.57 -4.40 7.56
C LEU A 133 -4.53 -3.43 8.13
N THR A 134 -3.27 -3.83 8.08
CA THR A 134 -2.11 -2.98 8.42
C THR A 134 -1.07 -3.07 7.32
N TYR A 135 -0.20 -2.06 7.19
CA TYR A 135 0.96 -2.19 6.32
C TYR A 135 2.06 -3.04 6.98
N ALA A 136 2.84 -3.74 6.16
CA ALA A 136 3.97 -4.53 6.59
C ALA A 136 5.00 -3.64 7.29
N ALA A 137 5.56 -4.13 8.40
CA ALA A 137 6.68 -3.47 9.04
C ALA A 137 7.87 -3.42 8.08
N ALA A 138 8.50 -2.25 7.96
CA ALA A 138 9.59 -2.04 7.02
C ALA A 138 10.74 -1.22 7.61
N GLY A 139 11.91 -1.32 6.98
CA GLY A 139 13.09 -0.54 7.31
C GLY A 139 14.16 -0.60 6.22
N ALA A 140 15.29 0.07 6.44
CA ALA A 140 16.46 -0.01 5.58
C ALA A 140 17.57 -0.83 6.24
N ALA A 141 18.36 -1.54 5.43
CA ALA A 141 19.60 -2.17 5.86
C ALA A 141 20.75 -1.82 4.92
N MET A 142 21.92 -1.58 5.52
CA MET A 142 23.16 -1.31 4.83
C MET A 142 24.30 -2.06 5.51
N SER A 143 25.23 -2.59 4.72
CA SER A 143 26.38 -3.32 5.24
C SER A 143 27.45 -2.37 5.77
N ILE A 144 27.79 -2.50 7.05
CA ILE A 144 28.90 -1.75 7.65
C ILE A 144 30.24 -2.39 7.25
N ALA A 145 30.31 -3.72 7.19
CA ALA A 145 31.56 -4.46 6.96
C ALA A 145 31.99 -4.48 5.48
N HIS A 146 31.04 -4.48 4.54
CA HIS A 146 31.32 -4.54 3.11
C HIS A 146 31.12 -3.20 2.39
N GLY A 147 30.83 -2.13 3.13
CA GLY A 147 30.65 -0.77 2.60
C GLY A 147 29.66 -0.74 1.43
N ASN A 148 30.07 -0.10 0.32
CA ASN A 148 29.21 0.09 -0.86
C ASN A 148 28.95 -1.21 -1.65
N LYS A 149 29.66 -2.31 -1.35
CA LYS A 149 29.59 -3.54 -2.16
C LYS A 149 28.28 -4.29 -2.00
N ASP A 150 27.62 -4.21 -0.84
CA ASP A 150 26.37 -4.95 -0.59
C ASP A 150 25.11 -4.16 -0.94
N GLY A 151 25.23 -2.85 -1.13
CA GLY A 151 24.11 -1.98 -1.49
C GLY A 151 23.15 -1.65 -0.35
N VAL A 152 22.06 -0.98 -0.73
CA VAL A 152 20.95 -0.63 0.17
C VAL A 152 19.81 -1.60 -0.01
N TRP A 153 19.30 -2.11 1.10
CA TRP A 153 18.17 -3.04 1.12
C TRP A 153 16.99 -2.42 1.84
N ILE A 154 15.81 -2.59 1.26
CA ILE A 154 14.54 -2.43 1.96
C ILE A 154 14.23 -3.75 2.62
N ILE A 155 14.05 -3.75 3.93
CA ILE A 155 13.68 -4.94 4.70
C ILE A 155 12.21 -4.82 5.06
N GLU A 156 11.44 -5.85 4.78
CA GLU A 156 10.02 -5.92 5.15
C GLU A 156 9.70 -7.22 5.87
N GLN A 157 8.68 -7.18 6.72
CA GLN A 157 8.05 -8.39 7.25
C GLN A 157 7.68 -9.34 6.11
N LYS A 158 8.08 -10.62 6.23
CA LYS A 158 7.62 -11.66 5.30
C LYS A 158 6.10 -11.82 5.44
N ILE A 159 5.40 -11.71 4.32
CA ILE A 159 3.95 -11.89 4.25
C ILE A 159 3.66 -13.28 3.69
N GLU A 160 2.92 -14.10 4.45
CA GLU A 160 2.55 -15.44 4.03
C GLU A 160 1.18 -15.48 3.33
N GLY A 161 1.00 -16.46 2.45
CA GLY A 161 -0.26 -16.71 1.76
C GLY A 161 -0.35 -16.04 0.40
N HIS A 162 -1.57 -15.96 -0.11
CA HIS A 162 -1.83 -15.43 -1.45
C HIS A 162 -1.79 -13.90 -1.47
N PHE A 163 -1.08 -13.37 -2.46
CA PHE A 163 -0.96 -11.95 -2.71
C PHE A 163 -2.03 -11.49 -3.70
N TYR A 164 -2.72 -10.40 -3.36
CA TYR A 164 -3.78 -9.80 -4.16
C TYR A 164 -3.46 -8.34 -4.41
N LYS A 165 -3.70 -7.91 -5.65
CA LYS A 165 -3.74 -6.50 -6.02
C LYS A 165 -5.18 -6.02 -5.93
N TYR A 166 -5.53 -5.33 -4.84
CA TYR A 166 -6.89 -4.90 -4.54
C TYR A 166 -7.33 -3.75 -5.44
N ILE A 167 -6.45 -2.75 -5.61
CA ILE A 167 -6.65 -1.58 -6.44
C ILE A 167 -5.36 -1.38 -7.23
N ASN A 168 -5.46 -1.24 -8.55
CA ASN A 168 -4.29 -0.98 -9.38
C ASN A 168 -3.87 0.48 -9.25
N ASN A 169 -2.57 0.74 -9.28
CA ASN A 169 -2.03 2.09 -9.18
C ASN A 169 -2.50 3.08 -10.25
N ASN A 170 -3.08 2.60 -11.36
CA ASN A 170 -3.67 3.40 -12.44
C ASN A 170 -5.21 3.40 -12.39
N SER A 171 -5.82 3.07 -11.25
CA SER A 171 -7.26 2.93 -11.10
C SER A 171 -7.72 3.40 -9.72
N LEU A 172 -8.96 3.90 -9.65
CA LEU A 172 -9.67 4.19 -8.41
C LEU A 172 -10.80 3.18 -8.14
N ARG A 173 -10.78 2.05 -8.86
CA ARG A 173 -11.80 1.01 -8.78
C ARG A 173 -11.20 -0.28 -8.22
N PRO A 174 -12.03 -1.10 -7.54
CA PRO A 174 -11.64 -2.45 -7.18
C PRO A 174 -11.20 -3.24 -8.41
N ASN A 175 -10.19 -4.10 -8.23
CA ASN A 175 -9.80 -5.04 -9.27
C ASN A 175 -10.93 -6.06 -9.52
N SER A 176 -11.49 -6.04 -10.72
CA SER A 176 -12.64 -6.86 -11.11
C SER A 176 -12.36 -8.36 -11.15
N LYS A 177 -11.08 -8.77 -11.12
CA LYS A 177 -10.67 -10.17 -11.12
C LYS A 177 -10.67 -10.82 -9.72
N LEU A 178 -10.98 -10.06 -8.67
CA LEU A 178 -11.00 -10.55 -7.29
C LEU A 178 -12.22 -11.44 -7.04
N LYS A 179 -12.02 -12.52 -6.26
CA LYS A 179 -13.15 -13.29 -5.72
C LYS A 179 -13.90 -12.46 -4.68
N ALA A 180 -15.16 -12.82 -4.42
CA ALA A 180 -16.09 -12.03 -3.60
C ALA A 180 -15.52 -11.53 -2.26
N ALA A 181 -14.83 -12.38 -1.49
CA ALA A 181 -14.26 -11.97 -0.20
C ALA A 181 -13.18 -10.87 -0.34
N TYR A 182 -12.27 -11.00 -1.30
CA TYR A 182 -11.22 -10.01 -1.57
C TYR A 182 -11.78 -8.76 -2.25
N TYR A 183 -12.83 -8.92 -3.05
CA TYR A 183 -13.53 -7.80 -3.66
C TYR A 183 -14.17 -6.90 -2.60
N ARG A 184 -14.76 -7.47 -1.54
CA ARG A 184 -15.28 -6.69 -0.40
C ARG A 184 -14.20 -5.87 0.31
N ILE A 185 -13.00 -6.44 0.46
CA ILE A 185 -11.83 -5.69 0.97
C ILE A 185 -11.48 -4.54 0.01
N ALA A 186 -11.42 -4.79 -1.30
CA ALA A 186 -11.13 -3.74 -2.27
C ALA A 186 -12.17 -2.61 -2.26
N VAL A 187 -13.46 -2.92 -2.08
CA VAL A 187 -14.53 -1.92 -1.92
C VAL A 187 -14.30 -1.07 -0.67
N PHE A 188 -13.98 -1.69 0.47
CA PHE A 188 -13.60 -0.97 1.68
C PHE A 188 -12.38 -0.05 1.46
N LEU A 189 -11.35 -0.54 0.76
CA LEU A 189 -10.15 0.25 0.46
C LEU A 189 -10.44 1.44 -0.47
N CYS A 190 -11.38 1.32 -1.41
CA CYS A 190 -11.87 2.47 -2.19
C CYS A 190 -12.52 3.54 -1.29
N PHE A 191 -13.25 3.12 -0.26
CA PHE A 191 -13.75 4.07 0.75
C PHE A 191 -12.61 4.72 1.54
N CYS A 192 -11.55 3.98 1.89
CA CYS A 192 -10.36 4.57 2.50
C CYS A 192 -9.75 5.66 1.61
N GLN A 193 -9.70 5.48 0.28
CA GLN A 193 -9.25 6.53 -0.65
C GLN A 193 -10.12 7.79 -0.55
N HIS A 194 -11.44 7.65 -0.42
CA HIS A 194 -12.34 8.79 -0.29
C HIS A 194 -12.15 9.53 1.04
N MET A 195 -12.02 8.81 2.14
CA MET A 195 -11.67 9.41 3.43
C MET A 195 -10.35 10.19 3.35
N GLN A 196 -9.31 9.57 2.76
CA GLN A 196 -8.00 10.21 2.53
C GLN A 196 -8.13 11.48 1.71
N TYR A 197 -8.90 11.43 0.62
CA TYR A 197 -9.14 12.60 -0.22
C TYR A 197 -9.75 13.76 0.57
N ILE A 198 -10.67 13.49 1.50
CA ILE A 198 -11.32 14.51 2.33
C ILE A 198 -10.37 15.03 3.42
N PHE A 199 -9.84 14.15 4.28
CA PHE A 199 -9.09 14.59 5.46
C PHE A 199 -7.70 15.16 5.11
N THR A 200 -7.15 14.82 3.94
CA THR A 200 -5.91 15.43 3.43
C THR A 200 -6.18 16.73 2.67
N GLU A 201 -7.43 17.20 2.62
CA GLU A 201 -7.84 18.37 1.83
C GLU A 201 -7.42 18.25 0.36
N LYS A 202 -7.64 17.06 -0.22
CA LYS A 202 -7.34 16.76 -1.62
C LYS A 202 -5.85 16.86 -1.94
N ARG A 203 -4.98 16.50 -1.00
CA ARG A 203 -3.51 16.52 -1.20
C ARG A 203 -2.96 15.18 -1.63
N CYS A 204 -3.52 14.09 -1.10
CA CYS A 204 -3.07 12.76 -1.48
C CYS A 204 -4.12 11.67 -1.23
N ILE A 205 -3.95 10.57 -1.96
CA ILE A 205 -4.68 9.30 -1.78
C ILE A 205 -3.72 8.14 -2.03
N ILE A 206 -3.95 7.01 -1.37
CA ILE A 206 -3.25 5.76 -1.71
C ILE A 206 -3.90 5.18 -2.97
N THR A 207 -3.12 4.85 -4.00
CA THR A 207 -3.62 4.35 -5.29
C THR A 207 -3.25 2.90 -5.59
N ASP A 208 -2.19 2.38 -4.99
CA ASP A 208 -1.88 0.94 -5.07
C ASP A 208 -2.09 0.30 -3.70
N TYR A 209 -3.14 -0.51 -3.60
CA TYR A 209 -3.38 -1.37 -2.45
C TYR A 209 -3.15 -2.82 -2.85
N GLN A 210 -2.17 -3.46 -2.23
CA GLN A 210 -1.83 -4.85 -2.51
C GLN A 210 -1.26 -5.55 -1.29
N GLY A 211 -1.45 -6.86 -1.21
CA GLY A 211 -1.03 -7.68 -0.07
C GLY A 211 -1.95 -8.87 0.17
N THR A 212 -2.08 -9.27 1.43
CA THR A 212 -2.98 -10.34 1.87
C THR A 212 -4.26 -9.76 2.46
N MET A 213 -5.11 -10.60 3.08
CA MET A 213 -6.32 -10.15 3.77
C MET A 213 -6.04 -9.35 5.06
N LYS A 214 -4.80 -9.37 5.55
CA LYS A 214 -4.43 -8.74 6.83
C LYS A 214 -3.28 -7.74 6.70
N ILE A 215 -2.35 -8.00 5.77
CA ILE A 215 -1.12 -7.21 5.64
C ILE A 215 -1.00 -6.67 4.22
N LEU A 216 -0.92 -5.35 4.11
CA LEU A 216 -0.67 -4.58 2.90
C LEU A 216 0.84 -4.29 2.73
N THR A 217 1.30 -4.08 1.50
CA THR A 217 2.68 -3.66 1.21
C THR A 217 2.76 -2.96 -0.16
N ASP A 218 3.94 -2.48 -0.52
CA ASP A 218 4.27 -1.90 -1.83
C ASP A 218 3.23 -0.86 -2.28
N ALA A 219 2.89 0.06 -1.37
CA ALA A 219 1.93 1.12 -1.62
C ALA A 219 2.41 2.08 -2.71
N GLN A 220 1.46 2.75 -3.36
CA GLN A 220 1.70 3.97 -4.12
C GLN A 220 0.74 5.05 -3.64
N ILE A 221 1.23 6.29 -3.65
CA ILE A 221 0.47 7.46 -3.25
C ILE A 221 0.42 8.38 -4.46
N SER A 222 -0.80 8.77 -4.85
CA SER A 222 -0.99 9.86 -5.79
C SER A 222 -1.13 11.16 -5.02
N THR A 223 -0.40 12.18 -5.45
CA THR A 223 -0.40 13.52 -4.84
C THR A 223 -0.72 14.59 -5.86
N ARG A 224 -0.72 15.85 -5.41
CA ARG A 224 -0.65 17.01 -6.31
C ARG A 224 0.71 17.05 -7.01
N GLU A 225 0.76 17.78 -8.11
CA GLU A 225 1.96 17.91 -8.94
C GLU A 225 3.12 18.52 -8.15
N GLU A 226 2.85 19.53 -7.30
CA GLU A 226 3.87 20.15 -6.48
C GLU A 226 4.54 19.19 -5.47
N ASP A 227 3.86 18.10 -5.11
CA ASP A 227 4.33 17.09 -4.15
C ASP A 227 4.84 15.81 -4.84
N ALA A 228 4.82 15.76 -6.19
CA ALA A 228 4.94 14.51 -6.92
C ALA A 228 6.30 13.81 -6.73
N GLU A 229 7.37 14.61 -6.64
CA GLU A 229 8.74 14.14 -6.42
C GLU A 229 8.99 13.54 -5.03
N HIS A 230 8.06 13.74 -4.10
CA HIS A 230 8.22 13.26 -2.72
C HIS A 230 7.86 11.79 -2.54
N PHE A 231 7.27 11.13 -3.53
CA PHE A 231 6.83 9.73 -3.42
C PHE A 231 7.46 8.87 -4.51
N SER A 232 7.27 7.55 -4.43
CA SER A 232 7.89 6.60 -5.36
C SER A 232 7.48 6.89 -6.81
N ARG A 233 8.25 6.34 -7.76
CA ARG A 233 8.03 6.53 -9.22
C ARG A 233 6.63 6.12 -9.71
N GLY A 234 5.84 5.47 -8.87
CA GLY A 234 4.46 5.09 -9.15
C GLY A 234 3.43 6.20 -8.94
N ASN A 235 3.83 7.39 -8.51
CA ASN A 235 2.90 8.52 -8.36
C ASN A 235 2.29 8.92 -9.72
N ILE A 236 0.97 8.84 -9.82
CA ILE A 236 0.20 9.27 -10.98
C ILE A 236 -0.71 10.43 -10.53
N THR A 237 -0.24 11.67 -10.70
CA THR A 237 -0.93 12.90 -10.29
C THR A 237 -2.36 12.97 -10.84
N SER A 238 -2.58 12.52 -12.08
CA SER A 238 -3.87 12.62 -12.75
C SER A 238 -4.99 11.88 -12.00
N LEU A 239 -4.69 10.79 -11.28
CA LEU A 239 -5.69 10.07 -10.50
C LEU A 239 -6.26 10.91 -9.36
N LEU A 240 -5.43 11.74 -8.71
CA LEU A 240 -5.93 12.63 -7.67
C LEU A 240 -6.84 13.72 -8.27
N ASN A 241 -6.44 14.27 -9.43
CA ASN A 241 -7.22 15.29 -10.14
C ASN A 241 -8.57 14.76 -10.65
N GLU A 242 -8.59 13.52 -11.12
CA GLU A 242 -9.77 12.84 -11.64
C GLU A 242 -10.64 12.25 -10.53
N PHE A 243 -10.17 12.20 -9.27
CA PHE A 243 -10.89 11.57 -8.16
C PHE A 243 -12.36 12.02 -8.05
N PRO A 244 -12.71 13.32 -8.14
CA PRO A 244 -14.10 13.76 -8.02
C PRO A 244 -15.04 13.21 -9.08
N THR A 245 -14.53 12.83 -10.25
CA THR A 245 -15.33 12.39 -11.40
C THR A 245 -15.22 10.89 -11.68
N THR A 246 -14.24 10.20 -11.09
CA THR A 246 -13.94 8.80 -11.39
C THR A 246 -14.13 7.85 -10.22
N HIS A 247 -13.90 8.31 -8.97
CA HIS A 247 -14.25 7.52 -7.79
C HIS A 247 -15.77 7.32 -7.76
N ILE A 248 -16.20 6.07 -7.56
CA ILE A 248 -17.62 5.75 -7.37
C ILE A 248 -17.81 5.41 -5.90
N CYS A 249 -18.62 6.22 -5.23
CA CYS A 249 -18.97 6.01 -3.84
C CYS A 249 -19.70 4.67 -3.69
N ASN A 250 -19.39 3.96 -2.61
CA ASN A 250 -19.96 2.66 -2.27
C ASN A 250 -20.74 2.72 -0.95
N GLU A 251 -21.18 1.57 -0.45
CA GLU A 251 -21.95 1.45 0.79
C GLU A 251 -21.24 2.02 2.02
N TRP A 252 -19.90 2.00 2.06
CA TRP A 252 -19.14 2.61 3.14
C TRP A 252 -19.14 4.13 3.05
N CYS A 253 -18.96 4.69 1.84
CA CYS A 253 -19.01 6.13 1.61
C CYS A 253 -20.38 6.70 2.03
N ASP A 254 -21.45 5.97 1.69
CA ASP A 254 -22.83 6.30 2.04
C ASP A 254 -23.08 6.21 3.55
N PHE A 255 -22.69 5.09 4.18
CA PHE A 255 -22.84 4.89 5.63
C PHE A 255 -22.10 5.93 6.48
N PHE A 256 -20.88 6.31 6.07
CA PHE A 256 -20.09 7.35 6.75
C PHE A 256 -20.43 8.77 6.29
N GLY A 257 -21.48 8.93 5.49
CA GLY A 257 -22.02 10.23 5.11
C GLY A 257 -21.04 11.09 4.32
N ILE A 258 -20.06 10.49 3.64
CA ILE A 258 -19.08 11.19 2.80
C ILE A 258 -19.38 11.04 1.31
N GLY A 259 -20.33 10.20 0.95
CA GLY A 259 -20.70 9.88 -0.42
C GLY A 259 -22.15 9.45 -0.53
N GLU A 260 -22.57 9.14 -1.75
CA GLU A 260 -23.85 8.48 -2.02
C GLU A 260 -23.59 7.31 -2.97
N GLN A 261 -24.10 6.12 -2.64
CA GLN A 261 -23.81 4.90 -3.38
C GLN A 261 -24.07 5.06 -4.89
N ASN A 262 -23.11 4.61 -5.71
CA ASN A 262 -23.11 4.69 -7.17
C ASN A 262 -23.00 6.12 -7.77
N LYS A 263 -22.72 7.14 -6.95
CA LYS A 263 -22.41 8.50 -7.43
C LYS A 263 -20.93 8.82 -7.29
N THR A 264 -20.45 9.74 -8.13
CA THR A 264 -19.13 10.34 -7.98
C THR A 264 -19.18 11.49 -6.97
N PRO A 265 -18.06 11.85 -6.32
CA PRO A 265 -18.04 13.02 -5.43
C PRO A 265 -18.55 14.32 -6.08
N ALA A 266 -18.30 14.51 -7.38
CA ALA A 266 -18.78 15.68 -8.13
C ALA A 266 -20.30 15.69 -8.38
N GLN A 267 -20.97 14.53 -8.29
CA GLN A 267 -22.42 14.41 -8.47
C GLN A 267 -23.21 14.64 -7.17
N ILE A 268 -22.55 14.81 -6.04
CA ILE A 268 -23.18 15.00 -4.73
C ILE A 268 -23.59 16.47 -4.61
N THR A 269 -24.89 16.73 -4.58
CA THR A 269 -25.47 18.09 -4.64
C THR A 269 -25.95 18.64 -3.29
N TYR A 270 -26.00 17.80 -2.25
CA TYR A 270 -26.40 18.21 -0.90
C TYR A 270 -25.24 18.14 0.07
N SER A 271 -25.26 19.03 1.07
CA SER A 271 -24.40 18.97 2.26
C SER A 271 -24.53 17.57 2.87
N LEU A 272 -23.57 16.71 2.53
CA LEU A 272 -23.24 15.49 3.24
C LEU A 272 -23.41 15.79 4.73
N ARG A 273 -24.31 15.07 5.42
CA ARG A 273 -24.73 15.36 6.80
C ARG A 273 -23.46 15.59 7.65
N GLY A 274 -23.07 16.84 7.92
CA GLY A 274 -21.74 17.19 8.42
C GLY A 274 -20.90 18.19 7.57
N GLY A 275 -21.45 18.77 6.51
CA GLY A 275 -20.77 19.81 5.71
C GLY A 275 -19.63 19.31 4.82
N GLY A 276 -19.56 17.99 4.58
CA GLY A 276 -18.64 17.37 3.62
C GLY A 276 -17.15 17.34 4.00
N ARG A 277 -16.80 17.62 5.26
CA ARG A 277 -15.41 17.61 5.75
C ARG A 277 -15.13 16.58 6.85
N GLU A 278 -16.15 16.04 7.49
CA GLU A 278 -16.03 15.03 8.55
C GLU A 278 -16.90 13.82 8.23
N ALA A 279 -16.43 12.63 8.62
CA ALA A 279 -17.24 11.42 8.56
C ALA A 279 -18.35 11.50 9.62
N VAL A 280 -19.59 11.21 9.21
CA VAL A 280 -20.76 11.20 10.09
C VAL A 280 -21.55 9.93 9.81
N CYS A 281 -21.79 9.13 10.86
CA CYS A 281 -22.57 7.91 10.74
C CYS A 281 -24.06 8.20 10.90
N ASP A 282 -24.90 7.59 10.06
CA ASP A 282 -26.36 7.66 10.17
C ASP A 282 -26.89 6.54 11.09
N PRO A 283 -27.49 6.86 12.26
CA PRO A 283 -28.08 5.86 13.15
C PRO A 283 -29.19 5.05 12.52
N ASP A 284 -29.89 5.62 11.54
CA ASP A 284 -31.03 5.00 10.87
C ASP A 284 -30.61 4.26 9.58
N TYR A 285 -29.30 4.19 9.28
CA TYR A 285 -28.82 3.54 8.05
C TYR A 285 -29.24 2.07 7.95
N GLY A 286 -29.26 1.36 9.08
CA GLY A 286 -29.75 -0.03 9.13
C GLY A 286 -31.22 -0.15 8.71
N LEU A 287 -32.06 0.80 9.12
CA LEU A 287 -33.49 0.86 8.73
C LEU A 287 -33.64 1.24 7.26
N TYR A 288 -32.80 2.14 6.76
CA TYR A 288 -32.75 2.50 5.34
C TYR A 288 -32.37 1.30 4.45
N LEU A 289 -31.33 0.56 4.83
CA LEU A 289 -30.92 -0.66 4.12
C LEU A 289 -32.04 -1.70 4.10
N GLN A 290 -32.68 -1.95 5.24
CA GLN A 290 -33.77 -2.92 5.33
C GLN A 290 -34.93 -2.53 4.40
N LYS A 291 -35.34 -1.26 4.40
CA LYS A 291 -36.39 -0.77 3.48
C LYS A 291 -36.02 -0.94 2.01
N LYS A 292 -34.75 -0.74 1.65
CA LYS A 292 -34.26 -0.95 0.28
C LYS A 292 -34.30 -2.42 -0.12
N ILE A 293 -33.93 -3.33 0.79
CA ILE A 293 -34.01 -4.77 0.58
C ILE A 293 -35.47 -5.20 0.40
N ASP A 294 -36.36 -4.72 1.27
CA ASP A 294 -37.79 -5.04 1.22
C ASP A 294 -38.48 -4.52 -0.06
N GLN A 295 -37.92 -3.50 -0.72
CA GLN A 295 -38.40 -2.98 -2.01
C GLN A 295 -37.91 -3.80 -3.23
N LEU A 296 -36.91 -4.66 -3.04
CA LEU A 296 -36.31 -5.48 -4.10
C LEU A 296 -36.82 -6.94 -4.09
N ILE A 297 -37.59 -7.31 -3.07
CA ILE A 297 -38.25 -8.62 -2.89
C ILE A 297 -39.73 -8.48 -3.23
#